data_AF-A0A1Q5Y0A6-F1
#
_entry.id   AF-A0A1Q5Y0A6-F1
#
_cell.length_a   1.000
_cell.length_b   1.000
_cell.length_c   1.000
_cell.angle_alpha   90.00
_cell.angle_beta   90.00
_cell.angle_gamma   90.00
#
_symmetry.space_group_name_H-M   'P 1'
#
loop_
_entity.id
_entity.type
_entity.pdbx_description
1 polymer ?
#
loop_
_entity_poly.entity_id
_entity_poly.type
_entity_poly.pdbx_seq_one_letter_code
_entity_poly.pdbx_strand_id
1 'polypeptide(L)'
;MARKLPSRLIAVFVGIALLTEIAVNFIPHPKFEMTLTADDRETAAEISNTTGVPVNKILKLRKTGLDWNEVTNSLEKVSSSKLKEQMQRRSSLMAESGLDAEFIQQLETEGFTDDQITEARMLVERVMFQLDEMVSGNEAVSLKPSAAPVRPGEDNQAGEDKKQEQRAAYQNLQQLFEEKKAVAFMLELKDDFGSYQAVLNEYLLDIQLNLDLQEYRKDKDKYEQTRELKKIELGNKEWITLDKLEQDMLDKLQNNLVKNKDTGSVAAGKTALAAPNDKQEAAVLPDVPVPGAESVKPVNPAEHLRQEMESIDPNHR
;
A
#
# COMPACT_ATOMS: atom_id res chain seq x y z
N MET A 1 -65.80 -33.14 4.58
CA MET A 1 -65.24 -34.45 4.18
C MET A 1 -63.90 -34.21 3.49
N ALA A 2 -62.78 -34.41 4.19
CA ALA A 2 -61.45 -34.27 3.62
C ALA A 2 -61.00 -35.62 3.05
N ARG A 3 -60.78 -35.69 1.73
CA ARG A 3 -60.27 -36.89 1.05
C ARG A 3 -58.78 -37.04 1.41
N LYS A 4 -58.45 -38.08 2.17
CA LYS A 4 -57.07 -38.45 2.48
C LYS A 4 -56.40 -38.95 1.19
N LEU A 5 -55.41 -38.21 0.69
CA LEU A 5 -54.52 -38.68 -0.37
C LEU A 5 -53.75 -39.92 0.13
N PRO A 6 -53.57 -40.95 -0.72
CA PRO A 6 -52.88 -42.17 -0.30
C PRO A 6 -51.42 -41.85 0.01
N SER A 7 -50.97 -42.24 1.20
CA SER A 7 -49.63 -41.95 1.74
C SER A 7 -48.47 -42.36 0.82
N ARG A 8 -48.71 -43.28 -0.12
CA ARG A 8 -47.76 -43.70 -1.15
C ARG A 8 -47.47 -42.62 -2.19
N LEU A 9 -48.40 -41.71 -2.48
CA LEU A 9 -48.18 -40.59 -3.40
C LEU A 9 -47.33 -39.48 -2.76
N ILE A 10 -47.48 -39.24 -1.46
CA ILE A 10 -46.71 -38.22 -0.73
C ILE A 10 -45.23 -38.61 -0.65
N ALA A 11 -44.91 -39.88 -0.43
CA ALA A 11 -43.53 -40.37 -0.40
C ALA A 11 -42.82 -40.23 -1.76
N VAL A 12 -43.56 -40.39 -2.88
CA VAL A 12 -43.00 -40.19 -4.23
C VAL A 12 -42.73 -38.71 -4.50
N PHE A 13 -43.62 -37.81 -4.08
CA PHE A 13 -43.39 -36.36 -4.22
C PHE A 13 -42.20 -35.86 -3.38
N VAL A 14 -42.02 -36.38 -2.16
CA VAL A 14 -40.86 -36.03 -1.32
C VAL A 14 -39.55 -36.61 -1.90
N GLY A 15 -39.59 -37.80 -2.48
CA GLY A 15 -38.44 -38.38 -3.19
C GLY A 15 -38.01 -37.57 -4.43
N ILE A 16 -38.98 -37.05 -5.20
CA ILE A 16 -38.72 -36.19 -6.36
C ILE A 16 -38.22 -34.80 -5.92
N ALA A 17 -38.71 -34.26 -4.81
CA ALA A 17 -38.21 -33.00 -4.24
C ALA A 17 -36.77 -33.11 -3.71
N LEU A 18 -36.39 -34.22 -3.07
CA LEU A 18 -35.01 -34.42 -2.61
C LEU A 18 -34.03 -34.70 -3.77
N LEU A 19 -34.49 -35.33 -4.84
CA LEU A 19 -33.66 -35.55 -6.04
C LEU A 19 -33.46 -34.26 -6.87
N THR A 20 -34.34 -33.27 -6.76
CA THR A 20 -34.15 -31.97 -7.42
C THR A 20 -33.15 -31.08 -6.70
N GLU A 21 -33.04 -31.16 -5.36
CA GLU A 21 -32.00 -30.41 -4.62
C GLU A 21 -30.57 -30.94 -4.85
N ILE A 22 -30.39 -32.26 -5.03
CA ILE A 22 -29.05 -32.85 -5.27
C ILE A 22 -28.53 -32.52 -6.68
N ALA A 23 -29.44 -32.33 -7.66
CA ALA A 23 -29.06 -31.99 -9.03
C ALA A 23 -28.56 -30.54 -9.21
N VAL A 24 -28.94 -29.60 -8.34
CA VAL A 24 -28.56 -28.18 -8.45
C VAL A 24 -27.09 -27.92 -8.07
N ASN A 25 -26.48 -28.76 -7.23
CA ASN A 25 -25.10 -28.58 -6.76
C ASN A 25 -24.03 -29.27 -7.63
N PHE A 26 -24.41 -29.93 -8.73
CA PHE A 26 -23.50 -30.78 -9.52
C PHE A 26 -23.40 -30.39 -11.01
N ILE A 27 -23.69 -29.13 -11.37
CA ILE A 27 -23.42 -28.60 -12.72
C ILE A 27 -22.09 -27.82 -12.71
N PRO A 28 -21.04 -28.29 -13.40
CA PRO A 28 -19.76 -27.59 -13.49
C PRO A 28 -19.90 -26.29 -14.27
N HIS A 29 -19.51 -25.15 -13.68
CA HIS A 29 -19.44 -23.88 -14.38
C HIS A 29 -18.48 -23.96 -15.58
N PRO A 30 -18.86 -23.52 -16.78
CA PRO A 30 -17.93 -23.42 -17.90
C PRO A 30 -16.87 -22.37 -17.54
N LYS A 31 -15.60 -22.79 -17.56
CA LYS A 31 -14.47 -21.86 -17.49
C LYS A 31 -14.52 -20.99 -18.75
N PHE A 32 -15.05 -19.78 -18.63
CA PHE A 32 -14.95 -18.79 -19.69
C PHE A 32 -13.49 -18.35 -19.76
N GLU A 33 -12.70 -19.01 -20.62
CA GLU A 33 -11.38 -18.50 -20.98
C GLU A 33 -11.59 -17.27 -21.85
N MET A 34 -11.78 -16.12 -21.19
CA MET A 34 -11.79 -14.83 -21.86
C MET A 34 -10.40 -14.61 -22.44
N THR A 35 -10.31 -14.58 -23.77
CA THR A 35 -9.08 -14.25 -24.48
C THR A 35 -8.82 -12.77 -24.25
N LEU A 36 -7.75 -12.47 -23.49
CA LEU A 36 -7.35 -11.09 -23.24
C LEU A 36 -6.97 -10.43 -24.57
N THR A 37 -7.71 -9.37 -24.90
CA THR A 37 -7.43 -8.53 -26.06
C THR A 37 -6.30 -7.53 -25.76
N ALA A 38 -5.80 -6.84 -26.79
CA ALA A 38 -4.85 -5.74 -26.60
C ALA A 38 -5.48 -4.60 -25.79
N ASP A 39 -6.75 -4.30 -26.07
CA ASP A 39 -7.57 -3.29 -25.39
C ASP A 39 -7.75 -3.61 -23.90
N ASP A 40 -7.83 -4.90 -23.53
CA ASP A 40 -7.91 -5.29 -22.12
C ASP A 40 -6.62 -4.99 -21.36
N ARG A 41 -5.46 -5.00 -22.03
CA ARG A 41 -4.18 -4.64 -21.41
C ARG A 41 -4.03 -3.13 -21.24
N GLU A 42 -4.55 -2.35 -22.18
CA GLU A 42 -4.57 -0.89 -22.11
C GLU A 42 -5.48 -0.42 -20.97
N THR A 43 -6.71 -0.92 -20.93
CA THR A 43 -7.66 -0.64 -19.83
C THR A 43 -7.09 -1.07 -18.47
N ALA A 44 -6.43 -2.23 -18.40
CA ALA A 44 -5.78 -2.66 -17.15
C ALA A 44 -4.58 -1.79 -16.75
N ALA A 45 -3.87 -1.17 -17.70
CA ALA A 45 -2.79 -0.24 -17.42
C ALA A 45 -3.34 1.10 -16.89
N GLU A 46 -4.43 1.60 -17.45
CA GLU A 46 -5.11 2.80 -16.95
C GLU A 46 -5.66 2.60 -15.53
N ILE A 47 -6.33 1.47 -15.28
CA ILE A 47 -6.80 1.12 -13.93
C ILE A 47 -5.61 0.93 -12.98
N SER A 48 -4.51 0.32 -13.43
CA SER A 48 -3.29 0.18 -12.62
C SER A 48 -2.71 1.52 -12.20
N ASN A 49 -2.71 2.52 -13.09
CA ASN A 49 -2.22 3.85 -12.80
C ASN A 49 -3.12 4.57 -11.79
N THR A 50 -4.43 4.39 -11.89
CA THR A 50 -5.40 5.05 -11.01
C THR A 50 -5.52 4.37 -9.64
N THR A 51 -5.53 3.04 -9.58
CA THR A 51 -5.75 2.29 -8.33
C THR A 51 -4.46 1.81 -7.66
N GLY A 52 -3.30 1.96 -8.30
CA GLY A 52 -2.00 1.47 -7.81
C GLY A 52 -1.86 -0.06 -7.78
N VAL A 53 -2.79 -0.80 -8.40
CA VAL A 53 -2.81 -2.27 -8.40
C VAL A 53 -2.13 -2.79 -9.66
N PRO A 54 -1.18 -3.75 -9.58
CA PRO A 54 -0.44 -4.19 -10.77
C PRO A 54 -1.35 -4.78 -11.85
N VAL A 55 -1.11 -4.39 -13.10
CA VAL A 55 -1.81 -4.82 -14.33
C VAL A 55 -2.09 -6.33 -14.36
N ASN A 56 -1.12 -7.17 -13.99
CA ASN A 56 -1.28 -8.62 -13.99
C ASN A 56 -2.39 -9.12 -13.05
N LYS A 57 -2.62 -8.42 -11.94
CA LYS A 57 -3.67 -8.74 -10.97
C LYS A 57 -5.03 -8.27 -11.48
N ILE A 58 -5.08 -7.12 -12.13
CA ILE A 58 -6.27 -6.57 -12.79
C ILE A 58 -6.72 -7.50 -13.93
N LEU A 59 -5.77 -7.95 -14.77
CA LEU A 59 -6.03 -8.92 -15.84
C LEU A 59 -6.48 -10.28 -15.30
N LYS A 60 -6.01 -10.71 -14.13
CA LYS A 60 -6.50 -11.94 -13.48
C LYS A 60 -7.95 -11.80 -13.03
N LEU A 61 -8.36 -10.63 -12.52
CA LEU A 61 -9.75 -10.34 -12.19
C LEU A 61 -10.62 -10.24 -13.45
N ARG A 62 -10.10 -9.67 -14.52
CA ARG A 62 -10.79 -9.68 -15.82
C ARG A 62 -11.00 -11.11 -16.34
N LYS A 63 -10.00 -11.99 -16.17
CA LYS A 63 -10.08 -13.41 -16.52
C LYS A 63 -11.09 -14.21 -15.69
N THR A 64 -11.56 -13.71 -14.55
CA THR A 64 -12.67 -14.35 -13.81
C THR A 64 -14.03 -14.01 -14.42
N GLY A 65 -14.07 -13.26 -15.53
CA GLY A 65 -15.30 -12.90 -16.23
C GLY A 65 -15.96 -11.62 -15.73
N LEU A 66 -15.29 -10.89 -14.83
CA LEU A 66 -15.80 -9.62 -14.28
C LEU A 66 -15.72 -8.52 -15.33
N ASP A 67 -16.75 -7.69 -15.41
CA ASP A 67 -16.78 -6.42 -16.15
C ASP A 67 -15.73 -5.44 -15.60
N TRP A 68 -15.20 -4.53 -16.43
CA TRP A 68 -14.26 -3.49 -15.99
C TRP A 68 -14.78 -2.64 -14.83
N ASN A 69 -16.08 -2.35 -14.77
CA ASN A 69 -16.67 -1.66 -13.62
C ASN A 69 -16.68 -2.55 -12.37
N GLU A 70 -16.93 -3.86 -12.52
CA GLU A 70 -16.87 -4.82 -11.42
C GLU A 70 -15.44 -5.06 -10.93
N VAL A 71 -14.47 -5.10 -11.85
CA VAL A 71 -13.04 -5.15 -11.56
C VAL A 71 -12.65 -3.90 -10.79
N THR A 72 -13.00 -2.71 -11.26
CA THR A 72 -12.71 -1.44 -10.59
C THR A 72 -13.37 -1.39 -9.21
N ASN A 73 -14.65 -1.73 -9.09
CA ASN A 73 -15.36 -1.79 -7.80
C ASN A 73 -14.76 -2.82 -6.83
N SER A 74 -14.29 -3.96 -7.33
CA SER A 74 -13.63 -4.98 -6.52
C SER A 74 -12.25 -4.51 -6.06
N LEU A 75 -11.53 -3.79 -6.93
CA LEU A 75 -10.24 -3.18 -6.62
C LEU A 75 -10.39 -2.03 -5.64
N GLU A 76 -11.41 -1.19 -5.78
CA GLU A 76 -11.75 -0.12 -4.84
C GLU A 76 -12.19 -0.67 -3.50
N LYS A 77 -13.00 -1.73 -3.44
CA LYS A 77 -13.36 -2.36 -2.16
C LYS A 77 -12.15 -2.97 -1.46
N VAL A 78 -11.25 -3.60 -2.21
CA VAL A 78 -10.02 -4.21 -1.67
C VAL A 78 -8.96 -3.16 -1.32
N SER A 79 -8.83 -2.08 -2.09
CA SER A 79 -7.93 -0.96 -1.77
C SER A 79 -8.46 -0.19 -0.58
N SER A 80 -9.77 0.08 -0.52
CA SER A 80 -10.44 0.71 0.61
C SER A 80 -10.36 -0.15 1.86
N SER A 81 -10.52 -1.48 1.77
CA SER A 81 -10.44 -2.35 2.94
C SER A 81 -9.01 -2.46 3.46
N LYS A 82 -8.01 -2.59 2.58
CA LYS A 82 -6.60 -2.60 2.98
C LYS A 82 -6.14 -1.25 3.51
N LEU A 83 -6.57 -0.15 2.88
CA LEU A 83 -6.26 1.20 3.32
C LEU A 83 -6.95 1.50 4.65
N LYS A 84 -8.20 1.06 4.86
CA LYS A 84 -8.89 1.18 6.15
C LYS A 84 -8.28 0.29 7.23
N GLU A 85 -7.89 -0.94 6.90
CA GLU A 85 -7.22 -1.82 7.86
C GLU A 85 -5.83 -1.28 8.21
N GLN A 86 -5.09 -0.71 7.24
CA GLN A 86 -3.83 -0.04 7.46
C GLN A 86 -4.00 1.28 8.23
N MET A 87 -5.03 2.08 7.94
CA MET A 87 -5.38 3.28 8.70
C MET A 87 -5.86 2.96 10.11
N GLN A 88 -6.58 1.84 10.33
CA GLN A 88 -6.97 1.38 11.65
C GLN A 88 -5.78 0.84 12.43
N ARG A 89 -4.88 0.08 11.80
CA ARG A 89 -3.61 -0.33 12.43
C ARG A 89 -2.72 0.87 12.75
N ARG A 90 -2.67 1.86 11.86
CA ARG A 90 -1.94 3.13 12.08
C ARG A 90 -2.59 3.93 13.20
N SER A 91 -3.91 4.06 13.22
CA SER A 91 -4.65 4.74 14.29
C SER A 91 -4.52 4.02 15.64
N SER A 92 -4.48 2.68 15.67
CA SER A 92 -4.25 1.93 16.90
C SER A 92 -2.80 2.05 17.37
N LEU A 93 -1.83 1.99 16.45
CA LEU A 93 -0.42 2.25 16.76
C LEU A 93 -0.20 3.70 17.19
N MET A 94 -1.00 4.66 16.72
CA MET A 94 -0.93 6.07 17.12
C MET A 94 -1.53 6.35 18.49
N ALA A 95 -2.64 5.69 18.81
CA ALA A 95 -3.18 5.70 20.16
C ALA A 95 -2.19 5.04 21.14
N GLU A 96 -1.35 4.12 20.67
CA GLU A 96 -0.31 3.43 21.43
C GLU A 96 1.05 4.18 21.43
N SER A 97 1.37 4.96 20.39
CA SER A 97 2.57 5.80 20.27
C SER A 97 2.49 7.10 21.08
N GLY A 98 1.31 7.37 21.65
CA GLY A 98 1.10 8.41 22.63
C GLY A 98 0.98 9.82 22.03
N LEU A 99 0.68 9.97 20.74
CA LEU A 99 0.16 11.26 20.24
C LEU A 99 -1.33 11.39 20.60
N ASP A 100 -1.64 11.24 21.88
CA ASP A 100 -2.97 11.30 22.46
C ASP A 100 -3.49 12.74 22.53
N ALA A 101 -4.80 12.86 22.73
CA ALA A 101 -5.46 14.17 22.86
C ALA A 101 -4.85 15.01 23.99
N GLU A 102 -4.35 14.38 25.05
CA GLU A 102 -3.68 15.06 26.17
C GLU A 102 -2.37 15.74 25.72
N PHE A 103 -1.54 15.05 24.93
CA PHE A 103 -0.32 15.63 24.39
C PHE A 103 -0.60 16.80 23.41
N ILE A 104 -1.59 16.66 22.54
CA ILE A 104 -1.98 17.75 21.63
C ILE A 104 -2.46 18.96 22.42
N GLN A 105 -3.31 18.75 23.43
CA GLN A 105 -3.81 19.82 24.28
C GLN A 105 -2.67 20.51 25.06
N GLN A 106 -1.64 19.77 25.48
CA GLN A 106 -0.45 20.34 26.09
C GLN A 106 0.26 21.29 25.11
N LEU A 107 0.53 20.85 23.89
CA LEU A 107 1.20 21.68 22.87
C LEU A 107 0.39 22.93 22.50
N GLU A 108 -0.93 22.81 22.42
CA GLU A 108 -1.82 23.97 22.22
C GLU A 108 -1.73 24.95 23.39
N THR A 109 -1.62 24.45 24.63
CA THR A 109 -1.45 25.28 25.83
C THR A 109 -0.09 25.98 25.86
N GLU A 110 0.95 25.34 25.30
CA GLU A 110 2.28 25.92 25.10
C GLU A 110 2.31 26.99 23.99
N GLY A 111 1.23 27.12 23.22
CA GLY A 111 1.02 28.18 22.23
C GLY A 111 1.25 27.75 20.79
N PHE A 112 1.45 26.46 20.52
CA PHE A 112 1.56 25.95 19.16
C PHE A 112 0.19 25.88 18.48
N THR A 113 0.15 26.21 17.19
CA THR A 113 -1.09 26.13 16.40
C THR A 113 -1.36 24.70 15.92
N ASP A 114 -2.62 24.36 15.69
CA ASP A 114 -3.03 23.05 15.15
C ASP A 114 -2.32 22.73 13.81
N ASP A 115 -2.14 23.74 12.95
CA ASP A 115 -1.42 23.58 11.68
C ASP A 115 0.05 23.17 11.90
N GLN A 116 0.74 23.80 12.85
CA GLN A 116 2.13 23.46 13.18
C GLN A 116 2.24 22.05 13.78
N ILE A 117 1.35 21.71 14.70
CA ILE A 117 1.30 20.38 15.33
C ILE A 117 1.04 19.32 14.25
N THR A 118 0.08 19.57 13.36
CA THR A 118 -0.28 18.66 12.28
C THR A 118 0.85 18.50 11.26
N GLU A 119 1.54 19.57 10.87
CA GLU A 119 2.69 19.52 9.97
C GLU A 119 3.84 18.68 10.56
N ALA A 120 4.23 18.97 11.80
CA ALA A 120 5.23 18.21 12.55
C ALA A 120 4.83 16.73 12.64
N ARG A 121 3.57 16.46 12.99
CA ARG A 121 3.04 15.11 13.08
C ARG A 121 3.16 14.35 11.76
N MET A 122 2.72 14.94 10.64
CA MET A 122 2.79 14.29 9.32
C MET A 122 4.22 13.91 8.93
N LEU A 123 5.22 14.73 9.28
CA LEU A 123 6.63 14.43 9.01
C LEU A 123 7.12 13.23 9.83
N VAL A 124 6.84 13.20 11.13
CA VAL A 124 7.17 12.06 12.00
C VAL A 124 6.49 10.78 11.52
N GLU A 125 5.21 10.86 11.17
CA GLU A 125 4.46 9.73 10.65
C GLU A 125 5.06 9.19 9.35
N ARG A 126 5.50 10.08 8.45
CA ARG A 126 6.16 9.71 7.21
C ARG A 126 7.46 8.94 7.49
N VAL A 127 8.28 9.42 8.42
CA VAL A 127 9.54 8.75 8.81
C VAL A 127 9.26 7.41 9.44
N MET A 128 8.34 7.32 10.40
CA MET A 128 8.00 6.06 11.05
C MET A 128 7.49 5.02 10.06
N PHE A 129 6.66 5.45 9.11
CA PHE A 129 6.21 4.58 8.02
C PHE A 129 7.39 4.09 7.16
N GLN A 130 8.31 4.99 6.79
CA GLN A 130 9.49 4.61 6.01
C GLN A 130 10.41 3.66 6.78
N LEU A 131 10.64 3.89 8.06
CA LEU A 131 11.42 3.01 8.92
C LEU A 131 10.78 1.62 9.04
N ASP A 132 9.47 1.58 9.29
CA ASP A 132 8.72 0.33 9.34
C ASP A 132 8.83 -0.43 8.02
N GLU A 133 8.65 0.25 6.89
CA GLU A 133 8.85 -0.36 5.59
C GLU A 133 10.27 -0.92 5.44
N MET A 134 11.31 -0.16 5.79
CA MET A 134 12.70 -0.61 5.66
C MET A 134 13.02 -1.82 6.56
N VAL A 135 12.39 -1.93 7.72
CA VAL A 135 12.57 -3.05 8.66
C VAL A 135 11.72 -4.27 8.27
N SER A 136 10.46 -4.04 7.90
CA SER A 136 9.42 -5.04 7.60
C SER A 136 9.56 -5.70 6.22
N GLY A 137 10.66 -5.47 5.50
CA GLY A 137 10.92 -6.03 4.18
C GLY A 137 10.55 -7.51 4.05
N ASN A 138 9.45 -7.78 3.33
CA ASN A 138 8.93 -9.07 2.85
C ASN A 138 9.86 -10.27 3.09
N GLU A 139 9.67 -10.97 4.20
CA GLU A 139 10.05 -12.38 4.38
C GLU A 139 9.12 -13.32 3.60
N ALA A 140 8.76 -12.98 2.37
CA ALA A 140 8.11 -13.92 1.47
C ALA A 140 9.21 -14.63 0.65
N VAL A 141 9.61 -15.79 1.17
CA VAL A 141 10.43 -16.85 0.54
C VAL A 141 11.94 -16.60 0.52
N SER A 142 12.59 -16.85 1.65
CA SER A 142 13.87 -17.56 1.64
C SER A 142 13.96 -18.56 2.80
N LEU A 143 12.92 -19.40 2.93
CA LEU A 143 13.02 -20.66 3.66
C LEU A 143 13.43 -21.76 2.68
N LYS A 144 14.73 -21.82 2.39
CA LYS A 144 15.41 -23.07 2.08
C LYS A 144 16.87 -22.96 2.55
N PRO A 145 17.34 -23.81 3.46
CA PRO A 145 18.76 -24.07 3.55
C PRO A 145 19.14 -24.79 2.25
N SER A 146 19.68 -24.04 1.29
CA SER A 146 20.24 -24.63 0.07
C SER A 146 21.56 -25.29 0.43
N ALA A 147 21.48 -26.55 0.86
CA ALA A 147 22.59 -27.49 0.77
C ALA A 147 22.90 -27.74 -0.72
N ALA A 148 23.60 -26.81 -1.35
CA ALA A 148 24.25 -27.02 -2.63
C ALA A 148 25.73 -26.62 -2.49
N PRO A 149 26.66 -27.36 -3.12
CA PRO A 149 28.07 -27.26 -2.80
C PRO A 149 28.62 -25.92 -3.30
N VAL A 150 29.34 -25.25 -2.41
CA VAL A 150 30.12 -24.04 -2.68
C VAL A 150 31.02 -24.27 -3.90
N ARG A 151 30.80 -23.50 -4.96
CA ARG A 151 31.84 -23.24 -5.96
C ARG A 151 32.77 -22.16 -5.38
N PRO A 152 34.08 -22.42 -5.25
CA PRO A 152 35.01 -21.44 -4.71
C PRO A 152 35.34 -20.41 -5.80
N GLY A 153 34.98 -19.15 -5.53
CA GLY A 153 35.39 -17.99 -6.32
C GLY A 153 34.21 -17.22 -6.90
N GLU A 154 33.65 -16.31 -6.11
CA GLU A 154 33.15 -14.99 -6.53
C GLU A 154 32.63 -14.20 -5.32
N ASP A 155 33.15 -12.99 -5.17
CA ASP A 155 33.04 -12.05 -4.04
C ASP A 155 31.61 -11.50 -3.80
N ASN A 156 30.66 -12.35 -3.39
CA ASN A 156 29.29 -11.92 -3.05
C ASN A 156 29.04 -11.68 -1.54
N GLN A 157 29.98 -11.98 -0.64
CA GLN A 157 29.78 -11.82 0.81
C GLN A 157 29.74 -10.35 1.26
N ALA A 158 30.62 -9.49 0.71
CA ALA A 158 30.72 -8.09 1.13
C ALA A 158 29.45 -7.25 0.84
N GLY A 159 28.59 -7.68 -0.08
CA GLY A 159 27.34 -6.98 -0.42
C GLY A 159 26.15 -7.39 0.44
N GLU A 160 26.15 -8.61 0.99
CA GLU A 160 25.12 -9.07 1.93
C GLU A 160 25.35 -8.51 3.33
N ASP A 161 26.61 -8.47 3.77
CA ASP A 161 26.99 -7.91 5.08
C ASP A 161 26.55 -6.44 5.22
N LYS A 162 26.79 -5.61 4.20
CA LYS A 162 26.37 -4.20 4.21
C LYS A 162 24.86 -4.01 4.28
N LYS A 163 24.08 -4.85 3.60
CA LYS A 163 22.60 -4.79 3.64
C LYS A 163 22.07 -5.20 5.00
N GLN A 164 22.70 -6.19 5.62
CA GLN A 164 22.34 -6.64 6.96
C GLN A 164 22.65 -5.59 8.02
N GLU A 165 23.83 -4.95 7.93
CA GLU A 165 24.20 -3.82 8.80
C GLU A 165 23.23 -2.64 8.64
N GLN A 166 22.86 -2.29 7.41
CA GLN A 166 21.92 -1.21 7.13
C GLN A 166 20.52 -1.53 7.70
N ARG A 167 20.04 -2.76 7.55
CA ARG A 167 18.75 -3.20 8.13
C ARG A 167 18.77 -3.12 9.66
N ALA A 168 19.86 -3.55 10.28
CA ALA A 168 20.05 -3.45 11.72
C ALA A 168 20.06 -1.98 12.19
N ALA A 169 20.66 -1.08 11.39
CA ALA A 169 20.65 0.35 11.69
C ALA A 169 19.23 0.94 11.67
N TYR A 170 18.39 0.61 10.67
CA TYR A 170 16.99 1.05 10.66
C TYR A 170 16.18 0.44 11.80
N GLN A 171 16.42 -0.83 12.12
CA GLN A 171 15.71 -1.49 13.23
C GLN A 171 16.03 -0.83 14.57
N ASN A 172 17.30 -0.52 14.81
CA ASN A 172 17.71 0.19 16.01
C ASN A 172 17.10 1.60 16.06
N LEU A 173 17.13 2.32 14.93
CA LEU A 173 16.52 3.65 14.81
C LEU A 173 15.02 3.59 15.12
N GLN A 174 14.29 2.64 14.52
CA GLN A 174 12.85 2.44 14.76
C GLN A 174 12.53 2.14 16.23
N GLN A 175 13.36 1.36 16.91
CA GLN A 175 13.15 1.00 18.33
C GLN A 175 13.36 2.16 19.28
N LEU A 176 14.30 3.05 18.96
CA LEU A 176 14.67 4.20 19.81
C LEU A 176 13.91 5.47 19.44
N PHE A 177 13.19 5.48 18.32
CA PHE A 177 12.45 6.64 17.87
C PHE A 177 11.20 6.87 18.73
N GLU A 178 11.12 8.04 19.37
CA GLU A 178 9.98 8.42 20.21
C GLU A 178 9.18 9.54 19.53
N GLU A 179 7.98 9.22 19.03
CA GLU A 179 7.14 10.14 18.24
C GLU A 179 6.81 11.45 18.99
N LYS A 180 6.37 11.36 20.26
CA LYS A 180 6.06 12.56 21.08
C LYS A 180 7.27 13.50 21.18
N LYS A 181 8.46 12.93 21.46
CA LYS A 181 9.70 13.72 21.59
C LYS A 181 10.07 14.38 20.28
N ALA A 182 10.01 13.64 19.17
CA ALA A 182 10.32 14.18 17.84
C ALA A 182 9.40 15.37 17.49
N VAL A 183 8.09 15.25 17.73
CA VAL A 183 7.12 16.33 17.49
C VAL A 183 7.43 17.53 18.38
N ALA A 184 7.63 17.34 19.68
CA ALA A 184 7.96 18.42 20.61
C ALA A 184 9.25 19.14 20.22
N PHE A 185 10.31 18.40 19.86
CA PHE A 185 11.56 19.00 19.40
C PHE A 185 11.38 19.80 18.13
N MET A 186 10.68 19.27 17.13
CA MET A 186 10.40 19.98 15.89
C MET A 186 9.68 21.30 16.14
N LEU A 187 8.65 21.30 17.00
CA LEU A 187 7.90 22.50 17.34
C LEU A 187 8.76 23.54 18.06
N GLU A 188 9.57 23.11 19.03
CA GLU A 188 10.35 24.02 19.87
C GLU A 188 11.65 24.52 19.21
N LEU A 189 12.32 23.70 18.41
CA LEU A 189 13.66 23.99 17.86
C LEU A 189 13.65 24.40 16.39
N LYS A 190 12.47 24.47 15.75
CA LYS A 190 12.37 24.85 14.33
C LYS A 190 13.05 26.17 14.01
N ASP A 191 12.93 27.16 14.88
CA ASP A 191 13.52 28.48 14.62
C ASP A 191 15.05 28.46 14.70
N ASP A 192 15.62 27.60 15.56
CA ASP A 192 17.07 27.44 15.71
C ASP A 192 17.72 26.68 14.55
N PHE A 193 17.02 25.66 14.04
CA PHE A 193 17.50 24.80 12.95
C PHE A 193 16.96 25.21 11.56
N GLY A 194 16.04 26.18 11.52
CA GLY A 194 15.44 26.76 10.30
C GLY A 194 14.22 26.01 9.75
N SER A 195 14.06 24.70 10.01
CA SER A 195 12.92 23.92 9.54
C SER A 195 12.64 22.67 10.39
N TYR A 196 11.42 22.15 10.29
CA TYR A 196 11.06 20.88 10.96
C TYR A 196 11.92 19.71 10.45
N GLN A 197 12.23 19.69 9.16
CA GLN A 197 13.09 18.68 8.55
C GLN A 197 14.51 18.72 9.10
N ALA A 198 15.05 19.93 9.33
CA ALA A 198 16.38 20.09 9.91
C ALA A 198 16.43 19.58 11.36
N VAL A 199 15.43 19.92 12.18
CA VAL A 199 15.33 19.40 13.55
C VAL A 199 15.18 17.87 13.55
N LEU A 200 14.34 17.33 12.67
CA LEU A 200 14.11 15.88 12.59
C LEU A 200 15.37 15.14 12.14
N ASN A 201 16.14 15.70 11.19
CA ASN A 201 17.45 15.18 10.83
C ASN A 201 18.42 15.17 12.02
N GLU A 202 18.44 16.23 12.82
CA GLU A 202 19.28 16.29 14.02
C GLU A 202 18.82 15.26 15.06
N TYR A 203 17.51 15.10 15.27
CA TYR A 203 16.96 14.09 16.17
C TYR A 203 17.32 12.66 15.74
N LEU A 204 17.23 12.36 14.44
CA LEU A 204 17.66 11.07 13.89
C LEU A 204 19.16 10.85 14.10
N LEU A 205 19.97 11.89 13.95
CA LEU A 205 21.41 11.83 14.21
C LEU A 205 21.67 11.56 15.70
N ASP A 206 20.96 12.22 16.61
CA ASP A 206 21.13 12.04 18.05
C ASP A 206 20.84 10.61 18.50
N ILE A 207 19.78 10.00 17.97
CA ILE A 207 19.51 8.59 18.22
C ILE A 207 20.70 7.72 17.78
N GLN A 208 21.26 7.99 16.59
CA GLN A 208 22.38 7.23 16.03
C GLN A 208 23.69 7.44 16.82
N LEU A 209 23.89 8.62 17.41
CA LEU A 209 25.03 8.97 18.25
C LEU A 209 24.80 8.62 19.75
N ASN A 210 23.60 8.16 20.11
CA ASN A 210 23.18 7.99 21.49
C ASN A 210 23.36 9.28 22.32
N LEU A 211 22.89 10.40 21.77
CA LEU A 211 22.84 11.72 22.39
C LEU A 211 21.41 12.06 22.79
N ASP A 212 21.28 13.00 23.72
CA ASP A 212 19.98 13.53 24.13
C ASP A 212 19.86 14.97 23.62
N LEU A 213 18.95 15.19 22.66
CA LEU A 213 18.65 16.51 22.11
C LEU A 213 18.13 17.49 23.18
N GLN A 214 17.64 17.01 24.33
CA GLN A 214 17.33 17.88 25.46
C GLN A 214 18.57 18.60 26.02
N GLU A 215 19.79 18.06 25.82
CA GLU A 215 21.01 18.76 26.21
C GLU A 215 21.22 20.04 25.42
N TYR A 216 20.79 20.11 24.16
CA TYR A 216 20.84 21.34 23.36
C TYR A 216 20.08 22.49 24.05
N ARG A 217 18.95 22.19 24.68
CA ARG A 217 18.14 23.17 25.43
C ARG A 217 18.83 23.66 26.70
N LYS A 218 19.64 22.80 27.32
CA LYS A 218 20.31 23.10 28.60
C LYS A 218 21.62 23.85 28.36
N ASP A 219 22.41 23.39 27.41
CA ASP A 219 23.73 23.90 27.09
C ASP A 219 24.08 23.55 25.64
N LYS A 220 23.79 24.51 24.75
CA LYS A 220 24.00 24.39 23.31
C LYS A 220 25.46 24.11 22.95
N ASP A 221 26.40 24.85 23.55
CA ASP A 221 27.83 24.73 23.24
C ASP A 221 28.37 23.36 23.63
N LYS A 222 27.97 22.87 24.81
CA LYS A 222 28.36 21.53 25.27
C LYS A 222 27.78 20.43 24.38
N TYR A 223 26.52 20.57 23.99
CA TYR A 223 25.89 19.62 23.07
C TYR A 223 26.64 19.58 21.73
N GLU A 224 26.92 20.73 21.12
CA GLU A 224 27.61 20.81 19.83
C GLU A 224 29.01 20.18 19.91
N GLN A 225 29.77 20.45 20.98
CA GLN A 225 31.08 19.82 21.19
C GLN A 225 30.97 18.30 21.32
N THR A 226 30.01 17.81 22.10
CA THR A 226 29.81 16.36 22.31
C THR A 226 29.39 15.68 21.00
N ARG A 227 28.54 16.33 20.22
CA ARG A 227 28.10 15.86 18.90
C ARG A 227 29.28 15.70 17.95
N GLU A 228 30.12 16.72 17.82
CA GLU A 228 31.27 16.65 16.91
C GLU A 228 32.30 15.61 17.38
N LEU A 229 32.53 15.47 18.68
CA LEU A 229 33.40 14.41 19.23
C LEU A 229 32.86 13.01 18.87
N LYS A 230 31.57 12.76 19.09
CA LYS A 230 30.98 11.45 18.76
C LYS A 230 30.95 11.16 17.27
N LYS A 231 30.75 12.17 16.42
CA LYS A 231 30.88 12.03 14.96
C LYS A 231 32.27 11.55 14.56
N ILE A 232 33.31 12.12 15.18
CA ILE A 232 34.70 11.72 14.92
C ILE A 232 34.96 10.29 15.42
N GLU A 233 34.46 9.92 16.61
CA GLU A 233 34.64 8.57 17.19
C GLU A 233 34.00 7.47 16.33
N LEU A 234 32.83 7.73 15.76
CA LEU A 234 32.10 6.77 14.92
C LEU A 234 32.59 6.72 13.46
N GLY A 235 33.49 7.64 13.07
CA GLY A 235 34.19 7.63 11.79
C GLY A 235 33.28 7.84 10.56
N ASN A 236 33.68 7.26 9.42
CA ASN A 236 32.99 7.39 8.12
C ASN A 236 31.70 6.54 8.04
N LYS A 237 30.93 6.46 9.13
CA LYS A 237 29.62 5.81 9.11
C LYS A 237 28.67 6.67 8.29
N GLU A 238 27.94 6.06 7.37
CA GLU A 238 26.88 6.73 6.63
C GLU A 238 25.69 6.93 7.58
N TRP A 239 25.28 8.19 7.76
CA TRP A 239 24.20 8.57 8.67
C TRP A 239 22.85 8.44 7.98
N ILE A 240 21.87 7.89 8.70
CA ILE A 240 20.49 7.84 8.22
C ILE A 240 19.88 9.23 8.44
N THR A 241 19.77 9.99 7.36
CA THR A 241 19.01 11.25 7.29
C THR A 241 17.65 11.01 6.64
N LEU A 242 16.78 12.02 6.65
CA LEU A 242 15.52 12.02 5.91
C LEU A 242 15.74 11.73 4.42
N ASP A 243 16.65 12.47 3.78
CA ASP A 243 16.94 12.31 2.35
C ASP A 243 17.46 10.90 2.04
N LYS A 244 18.32 10.36 2.92
CA LYS A 244 18.85 9.01 2.79
C LYS A 244 17.73 7.96 2.92
N LEU A 245 16.88 8.10 3.93
CA LEU A 245 15.73 7.22 4.14
C LEU A 245 14.75 7.27 2.96
N GLU A 246 14.49 8.46 2.42
CA GLU A 246 13.66 8.64 1.23
C GLU A 246 14.28 7.95 0.01
N GLN A 247 15.58 8.16 -0.23
CA GLN A 247 16.30 7.53 -1.32
C GLN A 247 16.28 6.00 -1.21
N ASP A 248 16.61 5.46 -0.03
CA ASP A 248 16.65 4.02 0.19
C ASP A 248 15.25 3.39 0.04
N MET A 249 14.19 4.11 0.40
CA MET A 249 12.81 3.68 0.16
C MET A 249 12.46 3.67 -1.34
N LEU A 250 12.86 4.70 -2.09
CA LEU A 250 12.68 4.73 -3.55
C LEU A 250 13.43 3.58 -4.23
N ASP A 251 14.67 3.33 -3.82
CA ASP A 251 15.48 2.22 -4.33
C ASP A 251 14.83 0.87 -4.00
N LYS A 252 14.28 0.70 -2.79
CA LYS A 252 13.52 -0.49 -2.41
C LYS A 252 12.29 -0.69 -3.32
N LEU A 253 11.53 0.37 -3.61
CA LEU A 253 10.37 0.30 -4.50
C LEU A 253 10.76 -0.08 -5.93
N GLN A 254 11.79 0.53 -6.49
CA GLN A 254 12.28 0.22 -7.84
C GLN A 254 12.76 -1.23 -7.94
N ASN A 255 13.53 -1.70 -6.95
CA ASN A 255 14.04 -3.07 -6.92
C ASN A 255 12.92 -4.13 -6.83
N ASN A 256 11.83 -3.82 -6.11
CA ASN A 256 10.66 -4.69 -6.03
C ASN A 256 9.89 -4.78 -7.36
N LEU A 257 9.94 -3.74 -8.19
CA LEU A 257 9.35 -3.76 -9.53
C LEU A 257 10.16 -4.63 -10.50
N VAL A 258 11.50 -4.55 -10.44
CA VAL A 258 12.40 -5.33 -11.30
C VAL A 258 12.35 -6.83 -10.96
N LYS A 259 12.42 -7.20 -9.68
CA LYS A 259 12.38 -8.63 -9.25
C LYS A 259 11.09 -9.36 -9.65
N ASN A 260 9.98 -8.62 -9.82
CA ASN A 260 8.71 -9.19 -10.26
C ASN A 260 8.61 -9.45 -11.78
N LYS A 261 9.54 -8.92 -12.58
CA LYS A 261 9.56 -9.12 -14.04
C LYS A 261 10.21 -10.44 -14.47
N ASP A 262 11.17 -10.96 -13.70
CA ASP A 262 11.99 -12.12 -14.10
C ASP A 262 11.37 -13.50 -13.78
N THR A 263 10.26 -13.56 -13.03
CA THR A 263 9.54 -14.82 -12.75
C THR A 263 8.49 -15.19 -13.81
N GLY A 264 8.41 -14.43 -14.90
CA GLY A 264 7.41 -14.56 -15.96
C GLY A 264 7.84 -15.30 -17.24
N SER A 265 8.77 -16.26 -17.19
CA SER A 265 9.07 -17.11 -18.34
C SER A 265 8.24 -18.40 -18.30
N VAL A 266 7.01 -18.35 -18.83
CA VAL A 266 6.20 -19.56 -19.03
C VAL A 266 6.69 -20.28 -20.28
N ALA A 267 7.35 -21.42 -20.06
CA ALA A 267 7.71 -22.36 -21.10
C ALA A 267 6.46 -22.85 -21.86
N ALA A 268 6.51 -22.77 -23.18
CA ALA A 268 5.53 -23.33 -24.09
C ALA A 268 5.60 -24.87 -24.04
N GLY A 269 4.81 -25.49 -23.18
CA GLY A 269 4.61 -26.93 -23.09
C GLY A 269 3.27 -27.33 -23.70
N LYS A 270 3.30 -27.89 -24.91
CA LYS A 270 2.18 -28.61 -25.54
C LYS A 270 1.81 -29.82 -24.68
N THR A 271 0.53 -29.96 -24.32
CA THR A 271 -0.10 -31.28 -24.20
C THR A 271 -1.60 -31.18 -24.40
N ALA A 272 -2.09 -32.16 -25.14
CA ALA A 272 -3.41 -32.29 -25.71
C ALA A 272 -4.42 -32.94 -24.73
N LEU A 273 -5.68 -32.50 -24.87
CA LEU A 273 -6.94 -33.26 -24.79
C LEU A 273 -7.18 -34.20 -23.59
N ALA A 274 -8.17 -33.83 -22.76
CA ALA A 274 -9.29 -34.72 -22.42
C ALA A 274 -10.51 -33.86 -22.01
N ALA A 275 -11.62 -34.00 -22.76
CA ALA A 275 -12.95 -33.46 -22.45
C ALA A 275 -13.63 -34.31 -21.32
N PRO A 276 -14.75 -33.90 -20.67
CA PRO A 276 -16.05 -33.73 -21.38
C PRO A 276 -17.08 -32.70 -20.81
N ASN A 277 -18.07 -32.40 -21.67
CA ASN A 277 -19.48 -32.06 -21.42
C ASN A 277 -19.92 -30.74 -20.74
N ASP A 278 -20.14 -29.72 -21.57
CA ASP A 278 -21.43 -29.16 -22.05
C ASP A 278 -22.70 -29.06 -21.14
N LYS A 279 -23.27 -27.83 -21.13
CA LYS A 279 -24.69 -27.37 -21.01
C LYS A 279 -25.17 -26.82 -19.64
N GLN A 280 -25.30 -25.48 -19.47
CA GLN A 280 -26.48 -24.57 -19.74
C GLN A 280 -27.51 -24.62 -18.57
N GLU A 281 -28.12 -23.57 -17.99
CA GLU A 281 -28.69 -22.26 -18.40
C GLU A 281 -29.01 -21.45 -17.10
N ALA A 282 -28.79 -20.14 -17.00
CA ALA A 282 -29.72 -19.03 -17.32
C ALA A 282 -31.09 -19.06 -16.62
N ALA A 283 -31.27 -18.20 -15.60
CA ALA A 283 -32.57 -17.79 -15.08
C ALA A 283 -32.89 -16.36 -15.55
N VAL A 284 -34.06 -16.20 -16.16
CA VAL A 284 -34.66 -14.94 -16.59
C VAL A 284 -34.95 -14.07 -15.37
N LEU A 285 -34.35 -12.88 -15.31
CA LEU A 285 -34.69 -11.85 -14.32
C LEU A 285 -35.76 -10.90 -14.89
N PRO A 286 -36.62 -10.35 -14.02
CA PRO A 286 -37.72 -9.46 -14.42
C PRO A 286 -37.20 -8.09 -14.87
N ASP A 287 -37.86 -7.56 -15.91
CA ASP A 287 -37.55 -6.28 -16.54
C ASP A 287 -37.84 -5.12 -15.57
N VAL A 288 -36.79 -4.42 -15.14
CA VAL A 288 -36.89 -3.24 -14.27
C VAL A 288 -36.71 -2.00 -15.15
N PRO A 289 -37.59 -0.98 -15.08
CA PRO A 289 -37.48 0.20 -15.92
C PRO A 289 -36.17 0.94 -15.64
N VAL A 290 -35.35 1.09 -16.68
CA VAL A 290 -34.11 1.87 -16.65
C VAL A 290 -34.47 3.35 -16.44
N PRO A 291 -34.00 4.01 -15.37
CA PRO A 291 -34.12 5.46 -15.26
C PRO A 291 -33.33 6.10 -16.40
N GLY A 292 -33.99 6.89 -17.23
CA GLY A 292 -33.35 7.66 -18.30
C GLY A 292 -32.46 8.74 -17.68
N ALA A 293 -31.22 8.39 -17.36
CA ALA A 293 -30.18 9.36 -17.08
C ALA A 293 -29.75 9.98 -18.41
N GLU A 294 -30.00 11.28 -18.58
CA GLU A 294 -29.45 12.03 -19.71
C GLU A 294 -27.93 11.89 -19.70
N SER A 295 -27.38 11.40 -20.81
CA SER A 295 -25.95 11.26 -21.03
C SER A 295 -25.33 12.65 -21.04
N VAL A 296 -24.74 13.06 -19.92
CA VAL A 296 -23.91 14.26 -19.86
C VAL A 296 -22.60 13.92 -20.57
N LYS A 297 -22.46 14.39 -21.82
CA LYS A 297 -21.20 14.25 -22.56
C LYS A 297 -20.10 14.99 -21.79
N PRO A 298 -18.95 14.36 -21.52
CA PRO A 298 -17.80 15.04 -20.94
C PRO A 298 -17.41 16.22 -21.84
N VAL A 299 -17.35 17.42 -21.28
CA VAL A 299 -16.90 18.62 -21.99
C VAL A 299 -15.38 18.54 -22.10
N ASN A 300 -14.85 18.80 -23.30
CA ASN A 300 -13.42 18.79 -23.55
C ASN A 300 -12.76 19.97 -22.80
N PRO A 301 -11.82 19.71 -21.87
CA PRO A 301 -11.20 20.76 -21.05
C PRO A 301 -10.44 21.80 -21.90
N ALA A 302 -9.98 21.44 -23.11
CA ALA A 302 -9.33 22.37 -24.01
C ALA A 302 -10.27 23.48 -24.53
N GLU A 303 -11.56 23.20 -24.68
CA GLU A 303 -12.54 24.22 -25.10
C GLU A 303 -12.88 25.18 -23.96
N HIS A 304 -12.94 24.68 -22.72
CA HIS A 304 -13.20 25.51 -21.55
C HIS A 304 -12.09 26.54 -21.32
N LEU A 305 -10.83 26.13 -21.46
CA LEU A 305 -9.68 27.03 -21.36
C LEU A 305 -9.66 28.08 -22.48
N ARG A 306 -10.08 27.72 -23.70
CA ARG A 306 -10.16 28.67 -24.82
C ARG A 306 -11.24 29.73 -24.58
N GLN A 307 -12.41 29.33 -24.07
CA GLN A 307 -13.48 30.27 -23.72
C GLN A 307 -13.07 31.21 -22.57
N GLU A 308 -12.36 30.70 -21.57
CA GLU A 308 -11.81 31.55 -20.51
C GLU A 308 -10.79 32.55 -21.05
N MET A 309 -9.87 32.14 -21.92
CA MET A 309 -8.91 33.06 -22.54
C MET A 309 -9.57 34.12 -23.43
N GLU A 310 -10.57 33.74 -24.23
CA GLU A 310 -11.33 34.68 -25.07
C GLU A 310 -12.16 35.68 -24.23
N SER A 311 -12.61 35.28 -23.03
CA SER A 311 -13.36 36.16 -22.12
C SER A 311 -12.49 37.20 -21.39
N ILE A 312 -11.17 37.01 -21.40
CA ILE A 312 -10.20 37.89 -20.72
C ILE A 312 -9.53 38.84 -21.71
N ASP A 313 -9.68 38.68 -23.03
CA ASP A 313 -9.10 39.58 -24.02
C ASP A 313 -9.85 40.93 -24.05
N PRO A 314 -9.21 42.04 -23.61
CA PRO A 314 -9.86 43.35 -23.56
C PRO A 314 -10.06 44.00 -24.93
N ASN A 315 -9.60 43.38 -26.04
CA ASN A 315 -9.76 43.90 -27.40
C ASN A 315 -10.93 43.26 -28.18
N HIS A 316 -11.80 42.48 -27.54
CA HIS A 316 -13.03 41.96 -28.13
C HIS A 316 -14.28 42.69 -27.60
N ARG A 317 -14.50 43.92 -28.10
CA ARG A 317 -15.80 44.62 -28.09
C ARG A 317 -16.03 45.35 -29.40
#